data_AF-A0A3B8PTI8-F1
#
_entry.id   AF-A0A3B8PTI8-F1
#
_cell.length_a   1.000
_cell.length_b   1.000
_cell.length_c   1.000
_cell.angle_alpha   90.00
_cell.angle_beta   90.00
_cell.angle_gamma   90.00
#
_symmetry.space_group_name_H-M   'P 1'
#
loop_
_entity.id
_entity.type
_entity.pdbx_description
1 polymer ?
#
loop_
_entity_poly.entity_id
_entity_poly.type
_entity_poly.pdbx_seq_one_letter_code
_entity_poly.pdbx_strand_id
1 'polypeptide(L)'
;MRIAELRKATVWLVWVSLVSWAGWAGVPQPMCIFYGQAVDGYGLPYTTNATVILRRGSNEIARHVIRGSLTPGVNFVLYAHLDEGRTTNYYTTRAVRSGESVSIVVRDLEGEKLIMERPVPPVSRPGTQISIHATAAEDEDGDGLPDPWERELITWSGGQLNNLAEVRGEDDLDGDGQTNLQEYQAGTFPFFDRDLFFAEETTLTPNGNIRITFWSIAGKVYLAECVADPSQPEWNFCPWALSDTGPTQAAPVEGTGDWLSLYLPIETDFRLFRLVVK
;
A
#
# COMPACT_ATOMS: atom_id res chain seq x y z
N MET A 1 36.12 -50.25 -83.62
CA MET A 1 36.90 -49.72 -82.48
C MET A 1 36.59 -48.23 -82.34
N ARG A 2 35.66 -47.86 -81.46
CA ARG A 2 35.35 -46.45 -81.12
C ARG A 2 35.34 -46.32 -79.60
N ILE A 3 36.15 -45.39 -79.11
CA ILE A 3 36.46 -45.14 -77.71
C ILE A 3 35.31 -44.32 -77.11
N ALA A 4 34.83 -44.72 -75.92
CA ALA A 4 33.79 -44.02 -75.18
C ALA A 4 34.38 -42.82 -74.42
N GLU A 5 33.86 -41.62 -74.65
CA GLU A 5 34.20 -40.42 -73.85
C GLU A 5 33.41 -40.39 -72.53
N LEU A 6 34.14 -40.36 -71.41
CA LEU A 6 33.60 -40.13 -70.07
C LEU A 6 33.35 -38.63 -69.86
N ARG A 7 32.07 -38.21 -69.84
CA ARG A 7 31.68 -36.86 -69.40
C ARG A 7 31.75 -36.77 -67.88
N LYS A 8 32.66 -35.95 -67.36
CA LYS A 8 32.72 -35.60 -65.93
C LYS A 8 31.59 -34.63 -65.60
N ALA A 9 30.66 -35.04 -64.73
CA ALA A 9 29.63 -34.17 -64.17
C ALA A 9 30.21 -33.42 -62.96
N THR A 10 30.32 -32.10 -63.06
CA THR A 10 30.73 -31.23 -61.96
C THR A 10 29.48 -30.83 -61.17
N VAL A 11 29.38 -31.24 -59.91
CA VAL A 11 28.31 -30.86 -58.99
C VAL A 11 28.75 -29.61 -58.23
N TRP A 12 27.99 -28.52 -58.35
CA TRP A 12 28.17 -27.31 -57.56
C TRP A 12 27.36 -27.42 -56.26
N LEU A 13 28.05 -27.47 -55.12
CA LEU A 13 27.45 -27.41 -53.79
C LEU A 13 27.24 -25.95 -53.40
N VAL A 14 26.00 -25.47 -53.46
CA VAL A 14 25.60 -24.18 -52.90
C VAL A 14 25.39 -24.35 -51.40
N TRP A 15 26.30 -23.82 -50.60
CA TRP A 15 26.13 -23.68 -49.16
C TRP A 15 25.15 -22.52 -48.90
N VAL A 16 23.91 -22.84 -48.56
CA VAL A 16 22.97 -21.86 -48.01
C VAL A 16 23.20 -21.83 -46.49
N SER A 17 23.91 -20.82 -46.02
CA SER A 17 23.98 -20.53 -44.59
C SER A 17 22.61 -20.00 -44.14
N LEU A 18 21.80 -20.87 -43.53
CA LEU A 18 20.66 -20.46 -42.72
C LEU A 18 21.21 -19.73 -41.49
N VAL A 19 21.28 -18.40 -41.57
CA VAL A 19 21.49 -17.57 -40.38
C VAL A 19 20.20 -17.67 -39.56
N SER A 20 20.19 -18.59 -38.59
CA SER A 20 19.18 -18.58 -37.54
C SER A 20 19.41 -17.31 -36.72
N TRP A 21 18.52 -16.33 -36.84
CA TRP A 21 18.40 -15.27 -35.85
C TRP A 21 17.91 -15.94 -34.57
N ALA A 22 18.84 -16.34 -33.70
CA ALA A 22 18.50 -16.61 -32.32
C ALA A 22 18.01 -15.26 -31.76
N GLY A 23 16.69 -15.08 -31.65
CA GLY A 23 16.14 -13.97 -30.90
C GLY A 23 16.59 -14.13 -29.45
N TRP A 24 17.55 -13.32 -29.02
CA TRP A 24 17.94 -13.27 -27.62
C TRP A 24 16.77 -12.68 -26.85
N ALA A 25 15.98 -13.52 -26.15
CA ALA A 25 14.99 -13.01 -25.22
C ALA A 25 15.69 -12.05 -24.23
N GLY A 26 15.03 -10.95 -23.86
CA GLY A 26 15.55 -9.99 -22.89
C GLY A 26 16.04 -10.71 -21.62
N VAL A 27 17.08 -10.18 -20.98
CA VAL A 27 17.56 -10.77 -19.71
C VAL A 27 16.72 -10.24 -18.55
N PRO A 28 16.47 -11.07 -17.51
CA PRO A 28 15.81 -10.62 -16.30
C PRO A 28 16.64 -9.56 -15.58
N GLN A 29 15.99 -8.48 -15.16
CA GLN A 29 16.57 -7.42 -14.31
C GLN A 29 16.16 -7.63 -12.84
N PRO A 30 16.86 -7.01 -11.87
CA PRO A 30 16.39 -6.95 -10.48
C PRO A 30 14.94 -6.49 -10.39
N MET A 31 14.12 -7.17 -9.59
CA MET A 31 12.68 -6.92 -9.52
C MET A 31 12.36 -5.53 -8.97
N CYS A 32 11.22 -4.97 -9.41
CA CYS A 32 10.57 -3.86 -8.72
C CYS A 32 9.56 -4.44 -7.71
N ILE A 33 9.51 -3.90 -6.50
CA ILE A 33 8.63 -4.39 -5.43
C ILE A 33 7.54 -3.36 -5.19
N PHE A 34 6.28 -3.79 -5.23
CA PHE A 34 5.15 -3.01 -4.72
C PHE A 34 4.74 -3.60 -3.37
N TYR A 35 4.62 -2.78 -2.34
CA TYR A 35 4.28 -3.24 -1.00
C TYR A 35 3.42 -2.22 -0.28
N GLY A 36 2.75 -2.63 0.78
CA GLY A 36 2.02 -1.74 1.66
C GLY A 36 0.83 -2.44 2.31
N GLN A 37 -0.17 -1.65 2.68
CA GLN A 37 -1.38 -2.14 3.34
C GLN A 37 -2.55 -2.05 2.39
N ALA A 38 -3.24 -3.17 2.21
CA ALA A 38 -4.54 -3.22 1.59
C ALA A 38 -5.62 -3.15 2.67
N VAL A 39 -6.57 -2.24 2.48
CA VAL A 39 -7.73 -2.02 3.36
C VAL A 39 -9.02 -2.13 2.55
N ASP A 40 -10.13 -2.45 3.19
CA ASP A 40 -11.44 -2.43 2.54
C ASP A 40 -11.97 -0.99 2.36
N GLY A 41 -13.16 -0.84 1.77
CA GLY A 41 -13.78 0.47 1.56
C GLY A 41 -14.21 1.20 2.84
N TYR A 42 -14.03 0.60 4.02
CA TYR A 42 -14.28 1.22 5.32
C TYR A 42 -12.96 1.49 6.07
N GLY A 43 -11.82 1.37 5.40
CA GLY A 43 -10.51 1.64 5.98
C GLY A 43 -10.04 0.57 6.97
N LEU A 44 -10.66 -0.62 6.96
CA LEU A 44 -10.25 -1.75 7.80
C LEU A 44 -9.22 -2.61 7.08
N PRO A 45 -8.05 -2.88 7.70
CA PRO A 45 -7.03 -3.71 7.08
C PRO A 45 -7.47 -5.15 6.87
N TYR A 46 -7.26 -5.66 5.65
CA TYR A 46 -7.45 -7.08 5.40
C TYR A 46 -6.44 -7.90 6.19
N THR A 47 -6.93 -8.88 6.95
CA THR A 47 -6.12 -9.85 7.71
C THR A 47 -6.15 -11.25 7.10
N THR A 48 -7.18 -11.56 6.32
CA THR A 48 -7.36 -12.84 5.62
C THR A 48 -8.35 -12.68 4.47
N ASN A 49 -8.58 -13.74 3.69
CA ASN A 49 -9.61 -13.83 2.65
C ASN A 49 -9.55 -12.76 1.54
N ALA A 50 -8.42 -12.06 1.41
CA ALA A 50 -8.18 -11.09 0.36
C ALA A 50 -6.88 -11.41 -0.40
N THR A 51 -6.86 -11.11 -1.68
CA THR A 51 -5.70 -11.26 -2.55
C THR A 51 -5.43 -9.97 -3.31
N VAL A 52 -4.22 -9.43 -3.18
CA VAL A 52 -3.77 -8.27 -3.97
C VAL A 52 -3.15 -8.77 -5.25
N ILE A 53 -3.51 -8.18 -6.38
CA ILE A 53 -3.10 -8.60 -7.71
C ILE A 53 -2.56 -7.40 -8.48
N LEU A 54 -1.32 -7.51 -8.96
CA LEU A 54 -0.70 -6.54 -9.87
C LEU A 54 -0.95 -6.96 -11.31
N ARG A 55 -1.43 -6.02 -12.14
CA ARG A 55 -1.76 -6.26 -13.55
C ARG A 55 -1.09 -5.27 -14.48
N ARG A 56 -0.83 -5.73 -15.70
CA ARG A 56 -0.54 -4.91 -16.87
C ARG A 56 -1.60 -5.19 -17.93
N GLY A 57 -2.54 -4.27 -18.09
CA GLY A 57 -3.75 -4.52 -18.88
C GLY A 57 -4.54 -5.69 -18.29
N SER A 58 -4.85 -6.70 -19.09
CA SER A 58 -5.52 -7.93 -18.64
C SER A 58 -4.57 -9.00 -18.08
N ASN A 59 -3.25 -8.81 -18.20
CA ASN A 59 -2.28 -9.81 -17.76
C ASN A 59 -1.95 -9.62 -16.28
N GLU A 60 -2.03 -10.72 -15.52
CA GLU A 60 -1.55 -10.76 -14.15
C GLU A 60 -0.03 -10.89 -14.11
N ILE A 61 0.61 -9.99 -13.38
CA ILE A 61 2.06 -9.90 -13.20
C ILE A 61 2.49 -10.59 -11.91
N ALA A 62 1.82 -10.23 -10.81
CA ALA A 62 2.11 -10.76 -9.48
C ALA A 62 0.82 -10.83 -8.65
N ARG A 63 0.82 -11.68 -7.63
CA ARG A 63 -0.26 -11.76 -6.64
C ARG A 63 0.30 -12.01 -5.25
N HIS A 64 -0.43 -11.54 -4.24
CA HIS A 64 -0.16 -11.82 -2.84
C HIS A 64 -1.47 -12.20 -2.15
N VAL A 65 -1.53 -13.38 -1.53
CA VAL A 65 -2.67 -13.79 -0.70
C VAL A 65 -2.41 -13.31 0.71
N ILE A 66 -3.28 -12.46 1.23
CA ILE A 66 -3.14 -11.86 2.57
C ILE A 66 -3.39 -12.95 3.62
N ARG A 67 -2.47 -13.07 4.56
CA ARG A 67 -2.52 -14.04 5.69
C ARG A 67 -2.21 -13.38 7.03
N GLY A 68 -2.44 -12.07 7.11
CA GLY A 68 -2.08 -11.21 8.23
C GLY A 68 -1.03 -10.18 7.82
N SER A 69 -0.61 -9.40 8.81
CA SER A 69 0.42 -8.38 8.63
C SER A 69 1.81 -9.02 8.58
N LEU A 70 2.62 -8.56 7.62
CA LEU A 70 4.03 -8.93 7.47
C LEU A 70 4.92 -8.11 8.40
N THR A 71 4.55 -6.85 8.59
CA THR A 71 5.08 -5.86 9.53
C THR A 71 3.95 -4.85 9.77
N PRO A 72 3.95 -4.05 10.85
CA PRO A 72 2.95 -3.00 11.05
C PRO A 72 2.82 -2.12 9.79
N GLY A 73 1.61 -2.04 9.24
CA GLY A 73 1.30 -1.28 8.03
C GLY A 73 1.67 -1.94 6.70
N VAL A 74 1.98 -3.23 6.70
CA VAL A 74 2.21 -3.98 5.46
C VAL A 74 1.57 -5.36 5.55
N ASN A 75 0.58 -5.63 4.70
CA ASN A 75 -0.07 -6.94 4.59
C ASN A 75 0.10 -7.58 3.20
N PHE A 76 0.73 -6.88 2.25
CA PHE A 76 1.04 -7.44 0.93
C PHE A 76 2.41 -7.01 0.40
N VAL A 77 2.99 -7.87 -0.43
CA VAL A 77 4.19 -7.61 -1.23
C VAL A 77 4.03 -8.28 -2.60
N LEU A 78 4.22 -7.52 -3.67
CA LEU A 78 4.11 -7.94 -5.07
C LEU A 78 5.46 -7.76 -5.76
N TYR A 79 5.99 -8.85 -6.30
CA TYR A 79 7.27 -8.87 -7.00
C TYR A 79 7.05 -8.72 -8.50
N ALA A 80 7.36 -7.55 -9.04
CA ALA A 80 7.27 -7.26 -10.46
C ALA A 80 8.59 -7.62 -11.15
N HIS A 81 8.52 -8.66 -11.98
CA HIS A 81 9.63 -9.14 -12.80
C HIS A 81 9.94 -8.15 -13.93
N LEU A 82 11.17 -7.64 -14.00
CA LEU A 82 11.55 -6.64 -15.01
C LEU A 82 12.27 -7.24 -16.21
N ASP A 83 11.78 -6.90 -17.40
CA ASP A 83 12.39 -7.17 -18.70
C ASP A 83 13.28 -5.99 -19.12
N GLU A 84 14.49 -6.27 -19.59
CA GLU A 84 15.43 -5.22 -20.03
C GLU A 84 14.92 -4.43 -21.25
N GLY A 85 13.99 -4.97 -22.03
CA GLY A 85 13.42 -4.28 -23.19
C GLY A 85 14.31 -4.24 -24.44
N ARG A 86 15.40 -5.02 -24.49
CA ARG A 86 16.25 -5.14 -25.70
C ARG A 86 15.52 -5.75 -26.90
N THR A 87 14.51 -6.57 -26.66
CA THR A 87 13.69 -7.20 -27.69
C THR A 87 12.25 -6.73 -27.65
N THR A 88 11.51 -6.94 -28.73
CA THR A 88 10.05 -6.70 -28.74
C THR A 88 9.30 -7.65 -27.81
N ASN A 89 9.76 -8.89 -27.69
CA ASN A 89 9.19 -9.88 -26.79
C ASN A 89 9.75 -9.73 -25.38
N TYR A 90 8.87 -9.88 -24.39
CA TYR A 90 9.26 -10.07 -22.99
C TYR A 90 9.84 -11.46 -22.78
N TYR A 91 10.79 -11.60 -21.86
CA TYR A 91 11.30 -12.93 -21.48
C TYR A 91 10.26 -13.83 -20.78
N THR A 92 9.20 -13.25 -20.23
CA THR A 92 8.02 -13.97 -19.71
C THR A 92 6.77 -13.12 -19.82
N THR A 93 5.59 -13.74 -19.90
CA THR A 93 4.30 -13.05 -19.97
C THR A 93 3.97 -12.22 -18.73
N ARG A 94 4.61 -12.57 -17.59
CA ARG A 94 4.51 -11.85 -16.31
C ARG A 94 5.57 -10.76 -16.14
N ALA A 95 6.41 -10.50 -17.14
CA ALA A 95 7.39 -9.44 -17.03
C ALA A 95 6.82 -8.11 -17.50
N VAL A 96 7.26 -7.05 -16.83
CA VAL A 96 6.96 -5.65 -17.11
C VAL A 96 8.25 -4.91 -17.42
N ARG A 97 8.16 -3.71 -18.00
CA ARG A 97 9.32 -2.83 -18.22
C ARG A 97 9.23 -1.59 -17.34
N SER A 98 10.39 -0.99 -17.06
CA SER A 98 10.42 0.31 -16.41
C SER A 98 9.67 1.35 -17.23
N GLY A 99 8.81 2.13 -16.58
CA GLY A 99 7.91 3.10 -17.18
C GLY A 99 6.55 2.54 -17.60
N GLU A 100 6.32 1.23 -17.56
CA GLU A 100 5.00 0.66 -17.88
C GLU A 100 3.99 0.97 -16.78
N SER A 101 2.80 1.39 -17.21
CA SER A 101 1.64 1.52 -16.34
C SER A 101 1.14 0.16 -15.90
N VAL A 102 0.82 0.05 -14.62
CA VAL A 102 0.25 -1.12 -13.99
C VAL A 102 -1.01 -0.73 -13.22
N SER A 103 -1.83 -1.71 -12.89
CA SER A 103 -2.95 -1.53 -11.97
C SER A 103 -2.84 -2.51 -10.83
N ILE A 104 -3.33 -2.10 -9.66
CA ILE A 104 -3.51 -2.96 -8.50
C ILE A 104 -4.99 -3.17 -8.32
N VAL A 105 -5.33 -4.41 -8.00
CA VAL A 105 -6.68 -4.88 -7.78
C VAL A 105 -6.67 -5.71 -6.51
N VAL A 106 -7.68 -5.52 -5.67
CA VAL A 106 -7.90 -6.34 -4.48
C VAL A 106 -9.10 -7.25 -4.76
N ARG A 107 -8.90 -8.55 -4.54
CA ARG A 107 -9.97 -9.54 -4.64
C ARG A 107 -10.31 -10.07 -3.26
N ASP A 108 -11.52 -9.80 -2.80
CA ASP A 108 -12.07 -10.25 -1.53
C ASP A 108 -13.35 -11.09 -1.75
N LEU A 109 -14.20 -11.21 -0.72
CA LEU A 109 -15.45 -11.98 -0.76
C LEU A 109 -16.54 -11.32 -1.61
N GLU A 110 -16.50 -10.00 -1.76
CA GLU A 110 -17.47 -9.23 -2.54
C GLU A 110 -17.10 -9.17 -4.02
N GLY A 111 -15.86 -9.52 -4.34
CA GLY A 111 -15.38 -9.71 -5.68
C GLY A 111 -14.06 -9.03 -5.90
N GLU A 112 -13.91 -8.47 -7.09
CA GLU A 112 -12.66 -7.87 -7.52
C GLU A 112 -12.84 -6.36 -7.66
N LYS A 113 -12.07 -5.59 -6.91
CA LYS A 113 -12.18 -4.13 -6.81
C LYS A 113 -10.87 -3.49 -7.22
N LEU A 114 -10.97 -2.35 -7.91
CA LEU A 114 -9.83 -1.47 -8.10
C LEU A 114 -9.51 -0.78 -6.77
N ILE A 115 -8.31 -0.22 -6.68
CA ILE A 115 -7.95 0.63 -5.54
C ILE A 115 -8.28 2.08 -5.84
N MET A 116 -8.60 2.88 -4.82
CA MET A 116 -8.91 4.29 -5.00
C MET A 116 -7.65 5.13 -5.27
N GLU A 117 -6.47 4.68 -4.83
CA GLU A 117 -5.18 5.36 -4.97
C GLU A 117 -4.64 5.24 -6.42
N ARG A 118 -5.37 5.85 -7.36
CA ARG A 118 -5.09 5.84 -8.78
C ARG A 118 -4.69 7.25 -9.26
N PRO A 119 -3.81 7.34 -10.27
CA PRO A 119 -3.14 6.22 -10.95
C PRO A 119 -2.06 5.57 -10.08
N VAL A 120 -1.95 4.24 -10.18
CA VAL A 120 -0.87 3.50 -9.53
C VAL A 120 0.48 3.98 -10.10
N PRO A 121 1.49 4.25 -9.26
CA PRO A 121 2.82 4.61 -9.73
C PRO A 121 3.35 3.60 -10.76
N PRO A 122 3.87 4.06 -11.92
CA PRO A 122 4.39 3.15 -12.92
C PRO A 122 5.59 2.38 -12.39
N VAL A 123 5.88 1.26 -13.04
CA VAL A 123 7.01 0.40 -12.69
C VAL A 123 8.30 1.20 -12.78
N SER A 124 9.02 1.34 -11.66
CA SER A 124 10.23 2.17 -11.60
C SER A 124 11.48 1.42 -12.09
N ARG A 125 12.67 1.97 -11.83
CA ARG A 125 13.96 1.37 -12.21
C ARG A 125 14.20 0.04 -11.49
N PRO A 126 15.03 -0.86 -12.03
CA PRO A 126 15.34 -2.13 -11.38
C PRO A 126 15.82 -2.00 -9.93
N GLY A 127 15.31 -2.88 -9.06
CA GLY A 127 15.67 -2.94 -7.65
C GLY A 127 14.98 -1.91 -6.75
N THR A 128 14.00 -1.15 -7.24
CA THR A 128 13.22 -0.22 -6.41
C THR A 128 12.09 -0.88 -5.65
N GLN A 129 11.66 -0.20 -4.59
CA GLN A 129 10.46 -0.53 -3.83
C GLN A 129 9.51 0.67 -3.88
N ILE A 130 8.21 0.40 -4.03
CA ILE A 130 7.15 1.38 -4.13
C ILE A 130 6.12 1.02 -3.05
N SER A 131 5.91 1.96 -2.11
CA SER A 131 4.89 1.83 -1.07
C SER A 131 3.55 2.31 -1.59
N ILE A 132 2.48 1.55 -1.35
CA ILE A 132 1.11 1.87 -1.74
C ILE A 132 0.17 1.52 -0.59
N HIS A 133 -0.62 2.51 -0.14
CA HIS A 133 -1.84 2.24 0.60
C HIS A 133 -2.91 1.88 -0.43
N ALA A 134 -3.57 0.74 -0.29
CA ALA A 134 -4.44 0.15 -1.29
C ALA A 134 -5.85 -0.03 -0.72
N THR A 135 -6.67 1.00 -0.82
CA THR A 135 -8.06 0.97 -0.40
C THR A 135 -8.91 0.35 -1.49
N ALA A 136 -9.52 -0.81 -1.21
CA ALA A 136 -10.30 -1.59 -2.16
C ALA A 136 -11.70 -1.01 -2.39
N ALA A 137 -11.75 0.19 -2.97
CA ALA A 137 -12.96 0.94 -3.25
C ALA A 137 -12.75 1.96 -4.39
N GLU A 138 -13.84 2.61 -4.78
CA GLU A 138 -13.84 3.77 -5.67
C GLU A 138 -13.85 5.06 -4.84
N ASP A 139 -13.41 6.16 -5.46
CA ASP A 139 -13.41 7.54 -4.94
C ASP A 139 -13.78 8.41 -6.16
N GLU A 140 -15.09 8.61 -6.38
CA GLU A 140 -15.64 9.21 -7.59
C GLU A 140 -15.40 10.72 -7.67
N ASP A 141 -15.41 11.41 -6.54
CA ASP A 141 -15.22 12.87 -6.48
C ASP A 141 -13.79 13.31 -6.08
N GLY A 142 -12.94 12.37 -5.66
CA GLY A 142 -11.50 12.55 -5.54
C GLY A 142 -11.08 13.29 -4.27
N ASP A 143 -11.89 13.22 -3.22
CA ASP A 143 -11.64 13.92 -1.96
C ASP A 143 -10.81 13.09 -0.95
N GLY A 144 -10.53 11.83 -1.29
CA GLY A 144 -9.74 10.89 -0.50
C GLY A 144 -10.57 10.01 0.43
N LEU A 145 -11.90 10.10 0.38
CA LEU A 145 -12.82 9.18 1.02
C LEU A 145 -13.29 8.09 0.04
N PRO A 146 -13.60 6.87 0.52
CA PRO A 146 -14.15 5.84 -0.34
C PRO A 146 -15.67 5.95 -0.52
N ASP A 147 -16.16 5.81 -1.75
CA ASP A 147 -17.60 5.84 -2.07
C ASP A 147 -18.46 4.92 -1.17
N PRO A 148 -18.06 3.68 -0.82
CA PRO A 148 -18.88 2.82 0.04
C PRO A 148 -19.08 3.40 1.45
N TRP A 149 -18.06 4.08 1.98
CA TRP A 149 -18.12 4.73 3.29
C TRP A 149 -19.01 5.96 3.24
N GLU A 150 -18.83 6.81 2.23
CA GLU A 150 -19.68 8.00 2.02
C GLU A 150 -21.15 7.65 1.79
N ARG A 151 -21.44 6.60 1.01
CA ARG A 151 -22.82 6.12 0.79
C ARG A 151 -23.49 5.66 2.07
N GLU A 152 -22.74 5.09 3.01
CA GLU A 152 -23.27 4.72 4.32
C GLU A 152 -23.61 5.98 5.12
N LEU A 153 -22.74 7.00 5.11
CA LEU A 153 -23.01 8.28 5.77
C LEU A 153 -24.22 8.98 5.16
N ILE A 154 -24.35 9.02 3.83
CA ILE A 154 -25.53 9.56 3.15
C ILE A 154 -26.79 8.86 3.63
N THR A 155 -26.76 7.53 3.73
CA THR A 155 -27.88 6.71 4.19
C THR A 155 -28.24 7.01 5.65
N TRP A 156 -27.25 7.22 6.51
CA TRP A 156 -27.45 7.45 7.95
C TRP A 156 -27.73 8.91 8.32
N SER A 157 -27.45 9.85 7.42
CA SER A 157 -27.67 11.29 7.60
C SER A 157 -29.13 11.70 7.82
N GLY A 158 -30.10 10.77 7.63
CA GLY A 158 -31.52 11.08 7.74
C GLY A 158 -32.01 12.08 6.67
N GLY A 159 -31.31 12.15 5.53
CA GLY A 159 -31.62 13.04 4.41
C GLY A 159 -30.95 14.42 4.50
N GLN A 160 -29.95 14.59 5.37
CA GLN A 160 -29.12 15.80 5.40
C GLN A 160 -28.09 15.83 4.26
N LEU A 161 -27.63 14.64 3.83
CA LEU A 161 -26.70 14.44 2.73
C LEU A 161 -27.41 13.73 1.58
N ASN A 162 -27.09 14.10 0.34
CA ASN A 162 -27.80 13.66 -0.85
C ASN A 162 -26.90 13.02 -1.92
N ASN A 163 -25.59 13.27 -1.89
CA ASN A 163 -24.61 12.79 -2.87
C ASN A 163 -23.20 12.80 -2.28
N LEU A 164 -22.26 12.13 -2.97
CA LEU A 164 -20.86 11.96 -2.55
C LEU A 164 -20.18 13.32 -2.28
N ALA A 165 -20.34 14.30 -3.18
CA ALA A 165 -19.74 15.63 -3.04
C ALA A 165 -20.21 16.48 -1.84
N GLU A 166 -21.23 16.02 -1.09
CA GLU A 166 -21.65 16.60 0.19
C GLU A 166 -20.93 15.98 1.40
N VAL A 167 -20.25 14.85 1.24
CA VAL A 167 -19.45 14.15 2.26
C VAL A 167 -17.98 14.47 2.06
N ARG A 168 -17.54 15.65 2.50
CA ARG A 168 -16.17 16.09 2.22
C ARG A 168 -15.19 15.64 3.27
N GLY A 169 -14.02 15.16 2.86
CA GLY A 169 -12.94 14.75 3.75
C GLY A 169 -12.47 15.83 4.75
N GLU A 170 -12.57 17.11 4.38
CA GLU A 170 -12.20 18.25 5.25
C GLU A 170 -13.30 18.74 6.19
N ASP A 171 -14.54 18.32 6.00
CA ASP A 171 -15.66 18.72 6.85
C ASP A 171 -15.62 17.97 8.19
N ASP A 172 -16.30 18.51 9.19
CA ASP A 172 -16.47 17.96 10.54
C ASP A 172 -17.98 17.89 10.79
N LEU A 173 -18.56 16.72 10.52
CA LEU A 173 -20.02 16.55 10.44
C LEU A 173 -20.71 16.62 11.80
N ASP A 174 -20.04 16.19 12.86
CA ASP A 174 -20.59 16.18 14.22
C ASP A 174 -20.03 17.27 15.15
N GLY A 175 -18.98 17.98 14.72
CA GLY A 175 -18.44 19.15 15.39
C GLY A 175 -17.47 18.82 16.53
N ASP A 176 -16.86 17.64 16.51
CA ASP A 176 -15.92 17.18 17.54
C ASP A 176 -14.48 17.71 17.35
N GLY A 177 -14.20 18.32 16.20
CA GLY A 177 -12.90 18.89 15.83
C GLY A 177 -11.99 17.95 15.02
N GLN A 178 -12.44 16.73 14.69
CA GLN A 178 -11.81 15.86 13.69
C GLN A 178 -12.51 16.00 12.35
N THR A 179 -11.76 15.93 11.27
CA THR A 179 -12.37 15.91 9.93
C THR A 179 -12.84 14.51 9.58
N ASN A 180 -13.83 14.39 8.68
CA ASN A 180 -14.34 13.12 8.16
C ASN A 180 -13.21 12.19 7.68
N LEU A 181 -12.17 12.75 7.04
CA LEU A 181 -10.98 11.99 6.62
C LEU A 181 -10.17 11.44 7.79
N GLN A 182 -10.02 12.23 8.88
CA GLN A 182 -9.33 11.76 10.09
C GLN A 182 -10.12 10.64 10.76
N GLU A 183 -11.45 10.76 10.78
CA GLU A 183 -12.33 9.74 11.33
C GLU A 183 -12.31 8.45 10.51
N TYR A 184 -12.35 8.54 9.18
CA TYR A 184 -12.17 7.39 8.28
C TYR A 184 -10.82 6.68 8.56
N GLN A 185 -9.74 7.47 8.67
CA GLN A 185 -8.40 6.94 8.99
C GLN A 185 -8.35 6.30 10.38
N ALA A 186 -9.04 6.89 11.36
CA ALA A 186 -9.13 6.36 12.72
C ALA A 186 -10.06 5.15 12.85
N GLY A 187 -11.04 5.01 11.95
CA GLY A 187 -12.16 4.08 12.07
C GLY A 187 -13.18 4.50 13.11
N THR A 188 -13.37 5.81 13.32
CA THR A 188 -14.42 6.39 14.16
C THR A 188 -15.66 6.78 13.34
N PHE A 189 -16.72 7.23 14.01
CA PHE A 189 -18.02 7.47 13.40
C PHE A 189 -18.40 8.97 13.26
N PRO A 190 -18.47 9.52 12.02
CA PRO A 190 -18.67 10.96 11.75
C PRO A 190 -19.99 11.62 12.13
N PHE A 191 -20.89 10.87 12.75
CA PHE A 191 -22.15 11.43 13.27
C PHE A 191 -22.24 11.29 14.78
N PHE A 192 -21.14 10.96 15.45
CA PHE A 192 -21.13 10.75 16.88
C PHE A 192 -19.91 11.38 17.54
N ASP A 193 -20.14 12.59 18.06
CA ASP A 193 -19.19 13.50 18.72
C ASP A 193 -18.43 12.94 19.95
N ARG A 194 -18.61 11.66 20.25
CA ARG A 194 -17.96 10.92 21.33
C ARG A 194 -17.15 9.72 20.86
N ASP A 195 -17.25 9.37 19.59
CA ASP A 195 -16.38 8.38 18.95
C ASP A 195 -15.23 9.12 18.30
N LEU A 196 -14.23 9.46 19.11
CA LEU A 196 -13.04 10.17 18.67
C LEU A 196 -11.78 9.35 18.91
N PHE A 197 -10.76 9.60 18.09
CA PHE A 197 -9.44 9.04 18.32
C PHE A 197 -8.62 9.99 19.20
N PHE A 198 -8.49 9.64 20.47
CA PHE A 198 -7.74 10.44 21.43
C PHE A 198 -7.00 9.59 22.46
N ALA A 199 -6.06 10.24 23.15
CA ALA A 199 -5.40 9.66 24.31
C ALA A 199 -6.36 9.65 25.51
N GLU A 200 -7.03 8.52 25.75
CA GLU A 200 -8.01 8.36 26.82
C GLU A 200 -7.39 8.48 28.22
N GLU A 201 -6.18 7.96 28.41
CA GLU A 201 -5.46 8.09 29.66
C GLU A 201 -4.02 8.53 29.39
N THR A 202 -3.55 9.55 30.10
CA THR A 202 -2.15 9.97 30.11
C THR A 202 -1.65 10.02 31.55
N THR A 203 -0.68 9.18 31.89
CA THR A 203 -0.13 9.08 33.26
C THR A 203 1.39 9.06 33.27
N LEU A 204 1.99 9.62 34.32
CA LEU A 204 3.43 9.48 34.57
C LEU A 204 3.70 8.14 35.27
N THR A 205 4.61 7.36 34.74
CA THR A 205 4.99 6.07 35.31
C THR A 205 6.10 6.21 36.36
N PRO A 206 6.31 5.20 37.24
CA PRO A 206 7.38 5.23 38.23
C PRO A 206 8.79 5.37 37.64
N ASN A 207 9.00 4.90 36.40
CA ASN A 207 10.28 5.00 35.71
C ASN A 207 10.47 6.36 34.99
N GLY A 208 9.52 7.29 35.11
CA GLY A 208 9.59 8.61 34.50
C GLY A 208 9.19 8.66 33.02
N ASN A 209 8.45 7.65 32.54
CA ASN A 209 7.86 7.67 31.20
C ASN A 209 6.43 8.24 31.25
N ILE A 210 5.96 8.79 30.15
CA ILE A 210 4.54 9.09 29.95
C ILE A 210 3.88 7.85 29.34
N ARG A 211 2.91 7.27 30.05
CA ARG A 211 2.02 6.25 29.48
C ARG A 211 0.83 6.93 28.84
N ILE A 212 0.67 6.74 27.54
CA ILE A 212 -0.54 7.10 26.79
C ILE A 212 -1.30 5.81 26.50
N THR A 213 -2.57 5.76 26.88
CA THR A 213 -3.48 4.64 26.61
C THR A 213 -4.65 5.11 25.74
N PHE A 214 -4.99 4.32 24.73
CA PHE A 214 -6.09 4.58 23.80
C PHE A 214 -6.69 3.26 23.30
N TRP A 215 -7.93 3.29 22.83
CA TRP A 215 -8.55 2.16 22.16
C TRP A 215 -7.95 1.97 20.75
N SER A 216 -7.46 0.76 20.44
CA SER A 216 -6.86 0.46 19.14
C SER A 216 -7.74 -0.44 18.29
N ILE A 217 -7.75 -0.21 16.97
CA ILE A 217 -8.41 -1.08 16.00
C ILE A 217 -7.39 -2.10 15.47
N ALA A 218 -7.79 -3.37 15.45
CA ALA A 218 -6.94 -4.45 14.98
C ALA A 218 -6.44 -4.17 13.55
N GLY A 219 -5.12 -4.21 13.35
CA GLY A 219 -4.49 -4.02 12.03
C GLY A 219 -4.21 -2.58 11.63
N LYS A 220 -4.94 -1.58 12.17
CA LYS A 220 -4.61 -0.16 11.94
C LYS A 220 -3.28 0.19 12.56
N VAL A 221 -2.61 1.20 12.03
CA VAL A 221 -1.25 1.52 12.43
C VAL A 221 -1.22 2.81 13.21
N TYR A 222 -0.53 2.79 14.35
CA TYR A 222 -0.36 3.95 15.20
C TYR A 222 1.10 4.37 15.25
N LEU A 223 1.30 5.67 15.34
CA LEU A 223 2.60 6.33 15.34
C LEU A 223 2.61 7.39 16.44
N ALA A 224 3.67 7.40 17.24
CA ALA A 224 3.97 8.52 18.12
C ALA A 224 4.93 9.46 17.40
N GLU A 225 4.53 10.71 17.23
CA GLU A 225 5.33 11.75 16.62
C GLU A 225 5.56 12.90 17.61
N CYS A 226 6.73 13.54 17.53
CA CYS A 226 7.11 14.62 18.43
C CYS A 226 7.91 15.69 17.74
N VAL A 227 7.84 16.86 18.35
CA VAL A 227 8.55 18.05 17.95
C VAL A 227 9.03 18.78 19.20
N ALA A 228 10.23 19.35 19.15
CA ALA A 228 10.79 20.14 20.26
C ALA A 228 10.19 21.56 20.29
N ASP A 229 9.78 22.08 19.12
CA ASP A 229 9.20 23.41 18.96
C ASP A 229 7.91 23.33 18.11
N PRO A 230 6.73 23.71 18.66
CA PRO A 230 5.46 23.66 17.93
C PRO A 230 5.41 24.52 16.66
N SER A 231 6.33 25.48 16.50
CA SER A 231 6.41 26.31 15.30
C SER A 231 7.06 25.60 14.12
N GLN A 232 7.70 24.44 14.34
CA GLN A 232 8.31 23.67 13.26
C GLN A 232 7.24 22.88 12.48
N PRO A 233 7.33 22.85 11.14
CA PRO A 233 6.35 22.19 10.31
C PRO A 233 6.48 20.65 10.32
N GLU A 234 7.66 20.12 10.67
CA GLU A 234 7.97 18.70 10.56
C GLU A 234 7.97 18.02 11.93
N TRP A 235 7.10 17.02 12.07
CA TRP A 235 7.05 16.11 13.21
C TRP A 235 7.89 14.86 12.92
N ASN A 236 8.66 14.39 13.90
CA ASN A 236 9.54 13.22 13.76
C ASN A 236 9.01 12.03 14.55
N PHE A 237 9.35 10.81 14.14
CA PHE A 237 9.03 9.62 14.93
C PHE A 237 9.69 9.68 16.31
N CYS A 238 8.88 9.49 17.35
CA CYS A 238 9.39 9.43 18.72
C CYS A 238 9.83 8.03 19.10
N PRO A 239 10.82 7.92 19.99
CA PRO A 239 11.03 6.69 20.74
C PRO A 239 9.81 6.43 21.65
N TRP A 240 9.37 5.19 21.70
CA TRP A 240 8.31 4.70 22.58
C TRP A 240 8.56 3.21 22.91
N ALA A 241 7.94 2.69 23.96
CA ALA A 241 8.00 1.27 24.34
C ALA A 241 6.60 0.69 24.60
N LEU A 242 6.44 -0.65 24.49
CA LEU A 242 5.19 -1.36 24.83
C LEU A 242 5.01 -1.61 26.33
N SER A 243 6.04 -1.35 27.13
CA SER A 243 5.98 -1.48 28.58
C SER A 243 6.95 -0.50 29.23
N ASP A 244 6.72 -0.19 30.50
CA ASP A 244 7.49 0.83 31.24
C ASP A 244 8.99 0.49 31.44
N THR A 245 9.37 -0.77 31.21
CA THR A 245 10.76 -1.26 31.31
C THR A 245 11.25 -1.88 30.00
N GLY A 246 10.44 -1.82 28.95
CA GLY A 246 10.74 -2.43 27.66
C GLY A 246 11.77 -1.65 26.85
N PRO A 247 12.32 -2.26 25.80
CA PRO A 247 13.16 -1.54 24.86
C PRO A 247 12.35 -0.47 24.13
N THR A 248 12.96 0.71 23.95
CA THR A 248 12.38 1.79 23.15
C THR A 248 12.63 1.54 21.66
N GLN A 249 11.64 1.90 20.84
CA GLN A 249 11.73 1.88 19.38
C GLN A 249 11.05 3.12 18.79
N ALA A 250 11.43 3.50 17.58
CA ALA A 250 10.83 4.60 16.84
C ALA A 250 10.24 4.05 15.54
N ALA A 251 9.18 3.25 15.67
CA ALA A 251 8.54 2.54 14.57
C ALA A 251 7.01 2.58 14.71
N PRO A 252 6.24 2.31 13.65
CA PRO A 252 4.80 2.13 13.78
C PRO A 252 4.45 0.91 14.64
N VAL A 253 3.30 0.96 15.30
CA VAL A 253 2.71 -0.16 16.05
C VAL A 253 1.38 -0.54 15.44
N GLU A 254 1.11 -1.83 15.37
CA GLU A 254 -0.17 -2.34 14.89
C GLU A 254 -1.15 -2.43 16.05
N GLY A 255 -2.37 -1.94 15.84
CA GLY A 255 -3.45 -2.05 16.80
C GLY A 255 -3.86 -3.50 17.02
N THR A 256 -4.36 -3.77 18.22
CA THR A 256 -4.71 -5.12 18.67
C THR A 256 -6.21 -5.37 18.72
N GLY A 257 -7.04 -4.34 18.54
CA GLY A 257 -8.48 -4.43 18.74
C GLY A 257 -8.90 -4.27 20.21
N ASP A 258 -7.97 -3.82 21.06
CA ASP A 258 -8.14 -3.59 22.49
C ASP A 258 -7.34 -2.34 22.90
N TRP A 259 -7.38 -2.00 24.18
CA TRP A 259 -6.57 -0.95 24.78
C TRP A 259 -5.07 -1.16 24.50
N LEU A 260 -4.46 -0.14 23.89
CA LEU A 260 -3.04 -0.10 23.63
C LEU A 260 -2.39 1.00 24.45
N SER A 261 -1.31 0.66 25.17
CA SER A 261 -0.52 1.63 25.92
C SER A 261 0.86 1.80 25.30
N LEU A 262 1.25 3.04 25.03
CA LEU A 262 2.59 3.42 24.60
C LEU A 262 3.28 4.20 25.72
N TYR A 263 4.54 3.82 25.98
CA TYR A 263 5.37 4.40 27.02
C TYR A 263 6.42 5.30 26.36
N LEU A 264 6.25 6.61 26.49
CA LEU A 264 7.10 7.63 25.89
C LEU A 264 8.14 8.09 26.92
N PRO A 265 9.44 8.00 26.64
CA PRO A 265 10.47 8.49 27.53
C PRO A 265 10.40 10.02 27.62
N ILE A 266 10.42 10.54 28.86
CA ILE A 266 10.57 11.97 29.08
C ILE A 266 12.06 12.30 28.93
N GLU A 267 12.38 13.02 27.87
CA GLU A 267 13.70 13.61 27.71
C GLU A 267 13.81 14.92 28.50
N THR A 268 15.03 15.39 28.77
CA THR A 268 15.27 16.60 29.58
C THR A 268 14.77 17.89 28.92
N ASP A 269 14.60 17.86 27.60
CA ASP A 269 14.11 19.00 26.82
C ASP A 269 12.61 18.89 26.57
N PHE A 270 11.92 20.04 26.56
CA PHE A 270 10.50 20.10 26.26
C PHE A 270 10.20 19.49 24.89
N ARG A 271 9.19 18.63 24.83
CA ARG A 271 8.67 18.04 23.58
C ARG A 271 7.16 18.00 23.61
N LEU A 272 6.56 18.28 22.46
CA LEU A 272 5.16 17.99 22.20
C LEU A 272 5.05 16.62 21.54
N PHE A 273 4.01 15.88 21.90
CA PHE A 273 3.72 14.58 21.35
C PHE A 273 2.35 14.62 20.68
N ARG A 274 2.22 13.94 19.56
CA ARG A 274 0.94 13.61 18.95
C ARG A 274 0.92 12.13 18.62
N LEU A 275 -0.25 11.54 18.81
CA LEU A 275 -0.55 10.20 18.36
C LEU A 275 -1.23 10.30 17.01
N VAL A 276 -0.76 9.52 16.04
CA VAL A 276 -1.29 9.50 14.67
C VAL A 276 -1.72 8.09 14.33
N VAL A 277 -2.87 7.96 13.69
CA VAL A 277 -3.38 6.72 13.10
C VAL A 277 -3.27 6.79 11.57
N LYS A 278 -2.94 5.67 10.94
CA LYS A 278 -2.81 5.51 9.49
C LYS A 278 -3.37 4.16 9.04
#